data_AF-A0A7S7UUF6-F1
#
_entry.id   AF-A0A7S7UUF6-F1
#
_cell.length_a   1.000
_cell.length_b   1.000
_cell.length_c   1.000
_cell.angle_alpha   90.00
_cell.angle_beta   90.00
_cell.angle_gamma   90.00
#
_symmetry.space_group_name_H-M   'P 1'
#
loop_
_entity.id
_entity.type
_entity.pdbx_description
1 polymer ?
#
loop_
_entity_poly.entity_id
_entity_poly.type
_entity_poly.pdbx_seq_one_letter_code
_entity_poly.pdbx_strand_id
1 'polypeptide(L)' 'MRKRSEPHTFEQRLDAQRLRLEDELSRLPDGHRRDSVVARIEQLQTAAEMHDFLMPRESDAASRQP' A
#
# COMPACT_ATOMS: atom_id res chain seq x y z
N MET A 1 29.46 -6.31 -10.46
CA MET A 1 28.22 -5.53 -10.65
C MET A 1 27.41 -5.57 -9.36
N ARG A 2 27.28 -4.46 -8.63
CA ARG A 2 26.33 -4.38 -7.51
C ARG A 2 24.93 -4.31 -8.11
N LYS A 3 24.12 -5.36 -7.93
CA LYS A 3 22.67 -5.29 -8.18
C LYS A 3 22.14 -4.16 -7.30
N ARG A 4 21.87 -2.99 -7.87
CA ARG A 4 21.05 -1.99 -7.18
C ARG A 4 19.68 -2.62 -7.16
N SER A 5 19.23 -3.09 -5.99
CA SER A 5 17.83 -3.45 -5.80
C SER A 5 17.01 -2.30 -6.39
N GLU A 6 16.09 -2.60 -7.30
CA GLU A 6 15.21 -1.59 -7.86
C GLU A 6 14.59 -0.76 -6.72
N PRO A 7 14.42 0.56 -6.89
CA PRO A 7 13.74 1.35 -5.87
C PRO A 7 12.39 0.69 -5.60
N HIS A 8 12.09 0.35 -4.35
CA HIS A 8 10.80 -0.22 -3.99
C HIS A 8 9.69 0.64 -4.60
N THR A 9 8.78 0.00 -5.34
CA THR A 9 7.61 0.71 -5.87
C THR A 9 6.75 1.24 -4.72
N PHE A 10 5.85 2.18 -5.02
CA PHE A 10 4.94 2.71 -4.01
C PHE A 10 4.14 1.59 -3.33
N GLU A 11 3.63 0.64 -4.12
CA GLU A 11 2.90 -0.56 -3.66
C GLU A 11 3.76 -1.42 -2.74
N GLN A 12 5.01 -1.72 -3.13
CA GLN A 12 5.92 -2.52 -2.29
C GLN A 12 6.20 -1.87 -0.93
N ARG A 13 6.28 -0.53 -0.88
CA ARG A 13 6.44 0.19 0.40
C ARG A 13 5.17 0.14 1.23
N LEU A 14 4.02 0.23 0.58
CA LEU A 14 2.71 0.18 1.21
C LEU A 14 2.47 -1.19 1.86
N ASP A 15 2.75 -2.28 1.12
CA ASP A 15 2.65 -3.65 1.61
C ASP A 15 3.62 -3.93 2.76
N ALA A 16 4.88 -3.51 2.61
CA ALA A 16 5.88 -3.67 3.68
C ALA A 16 5.49 -2.91 4.96
N GLN A 17 4.85 -1.74 4.83
CA GLN A 17 4.34 -1.00 5.97
C GLN A 17 3.10 -1.67 6.60
N ARG A 18 2.18 -2.16 5.76
CA ARG A 18 0.98 -2.89 6.21
C ARG A 18 1.35 -4.14 7.00
N LEU A 19 2.26 -4.97 6.47
CA LEU A 19 2.77 -6.17 7.14
C LEU A 19 3.38 -5.89 8.52
N ARG A 20 4.11 -4.77 8.66
CA ARG A 20 4.67 -4.37 9.96
C ARG A 20 3.58 -3.99 10.95
N LEU A 21 2.57 -3.26 10.51
CA LEU A 21 1.44 -2.87 11.35
C LEU A 21 0.57 -4.08 11.73
N GLU A 22 0.40 -5.04 10.83
CA GLU A 22 -0.29 -6.30 11.13
C GLU A 22 0.47 -7.16 12.16
N ASP A 23 1.80 -7.26 12.06
CA ASP A 23 2.63 -7.91 13.07
C ASP A 23 2.56 -7.18 14.41
N GLU A 24 2.61 -5.84 14.42
CA GLU A 24 2.43 -5.03 15.63
C GLU A 24 1.05 -5.24 16.25
N LEU A 25 -0.01 -5.28 15.44
CA LEU A 25 -1.39 -5.54 15.86
C LEU A 25 -1.53 -6.91 16.53
N SER A 26 -0.86 -7.93 16.00
CA SER A 26 -0.87 -9.29 16.57
C SER A 26 -0.27 -9.37 17.97
N ARG A 27 0.63 -8.43 18.30
CA ARG A 27 1.37 -8.38 19.57
C ARG A 27 0.74 -7.41 20.58
N LEU A 28 -0.15 -6.53 20.14
CA LEU A 28 -0.78 -5.53 20.99
C LEU A 28 -2.03 -6.10 21.70
N PRO A 29 -2.17 -5.87 23.02
CA PRO A 29 -3.43 -6.12 23.70
C PRO A 29 -4.52 -5.17 23.21
N ASP A 30 -5.77 -5.55 23.41
CA ASP A 30 -6.91 -4.72 23.05
C ASP A 30 -6.89 -3.36 23.76
N GLY A 31 -7.28 -2.31 23.03
CA GLY A 31 -7.33 -0.94 23.51
C GLY A 31 -6.91 0.09 22.47
N HIS A 32 -6.85 1.36 22.87
CA HIS A 32 -6.66 2.50 21.96
C HIS A 32 -5.43 2.42 21.05
N ARG A 33 -4.35 1.76 21.48
CA ARG A 33 -3.18 1.53 20.63
C ARG A 33 -3.49 0.57 19.49
N ARG A 34 -4.20 -0.53 19.78
CA ARG A 34 -4.65 -1.50 18.79
C ARG A 34 -5.59 -0.82 17.79
N ASP A 35 -6.56 -0.05 18.27
CA ASP A 35 -7.50 0.71 17.42
C ASP A 35 -6.78 1.68 16.49
N SER A 36 -5.76 2.37 17.00
CA SER A 36 -4.94 3.29 16.19
C SER A 36 -4.17 2.57 15.08
N VAL A 37 -3.66 1.37 15.36
CA VAL A 37 -2.97 0.54 14.37
C VAL A 37 -3.94 0.02 13.31
N VAL A 38 -5.15 -0.41 13.71
CA VAL A 38 -6.22 -0.81 12.78
C VAL A 38 -6.58 0.34 11.85
N ALA A 39 -6.89 1.53 12.39
CA ALA A 39 -7.22 2.71 11.60
C ALA A 39 -6.10 3.08 10.62
N ARG A 40 -4.84 2.88 11.01
CA ARG A 40 -3.70 3.12 10.12
C ARG A 40 -3.61 2.10 8.99
N ILE A 41 -3.91 0.83 9.26
CA ILE A 41 -3.98 -0.22 8.22
C ILE A 41 -5.08 0.10 7.21
N GLU A 42 -6.26 0.51 7.67
CA GLU A 42 -7.37 0.92 6.80
C GLU A 42 -6.97 2.10 5.90
N GLN A 43 -6.31 3.11 6.46
CA GLN A 43 -5.83 4.26 5.69
C GLN A 43 -4.84 3.86 4.59
N LEU A 44 -3.96 2.87 4.84
CA LEU A 44 -3.05 2.35 3.82
C LEU A 44 -3.80 1.61 2.71
N GLN A 45 -4.84 0.84 3.05
CA GLN A 45 -5.69 0.17 2.06
C GLN A 45 -6.41 1.19 1.17
N THR A 46 -7.02 2.21 1.76
CA THR A 46 -7.66 3.29 0.99
C THR A 46 -6.67 4.00 0.07
N ALA A 47 -5.45 4.26 0.54
CA ALA A 47 -4.41 4.86 -0.30
C ALA A 47 -4.00 3.95 -1.48
N ALA A 48 -3.99 2.63 -1.28
CA ALA A 48 -3.75 1.65 -2.34
C ALA A 48 -4.85 1.69 -3.40
N GLU A 49 -6.11 1.67 -2.96
CA GLU A 49 -7.29 1.73 -3.84
C GLU A 49 -7.33 3.04 -4.63
N MET A 50 -7.04 4.17 -3.97
CA MET A 50 -6.93 5.46 -4.65
C MET A 50 -5.79 5.48 -5.66
N HIS A 51 -4.66 4.83 -5.36
CA HIS A 51 -3.55 4.72 -6.29
C HIS A 51 -3.92 3.89 -7.52
N ASP A 52 -4.57 2.72 -7.36
CA ASP A 52 -5.06 1.91 -8.49
C ASP A 52 -6.10 2.68 -9.31
N PHE A 53 -6.99 3.44 -8.65
CA PHE A 53 -8.00 4.26 -9.33
C PHE A 53 -7.39 5.43 -10.12
N LEU A 54 -6.40 6.11 -9.56
CA LEU A 54 -5.79 7.30 -10.16
C LEU A 54 -4.72 6.97 -11.20
N MET A 55 -4.09 5.79 -11.11
CA MET A 55 -3.14 5.34 -12.13
C MET A 55 -3.90 4.97 -13.40
N PRO A 56 -3.65 5.65 -14.53
CA PRO A 56 -4.24 5.25 -15.79
C PRO A 56 -3.75 3.84 -16.11
N ARG A 57 -4.66 2.87 -16.18
CA ARG A 57 -4.36 1.60 -16.81
C ARG A 57 -3.95 1.95 -18.24
N GLU A 58 -2.68 1.78 -18.59
CA GLU A 58 -2.12 2.10 -19.91
C GLU A 58 -2.89 1.44 -21.08
N SER A 59 -3.82 0.53 -20.77
CA SER A 59 -4.75 -0.12 -21.67
C SER A 59 -5.85 0.78 -22.29
N ASP A 60 -6.19 1.93 -21.70
CA ASP A 60 -7.22 2.83 -22.27
C ASP A 60 -6.66 3.90 -23.22
N ALA A 61 -5.34 4.14 -23.19
CA ALA A 61 -4.69 5.11 -24.08
C ALA A 61 -4.57 4.61 -25.53
N ALA A 62 -4.71 3.29 -25.76
CA ALA A 62 -4.67 2.69 -27.10
C ALA A 62 -6.01 2.72 -27.85
N SER A 63 -7.12 3.09 -27.19
CA SER A 63 -8.48 3.03 -27.76
C SER A 63 -9.01 4.37 -28.27
N ARG A 64 -8.18 5.44 -28.28
CA ARG A 64 -8.53 6.75 -28.83
C ARG A 64 -7.59 7.12 -29.98
N GLN A 65 -7.75 6.43 -31.11
CA GLN A 65 -7.39 6.97 -32.43
C GLN A 65 -8.63 6.96 -33.32
N PRO A 66 -9.15 8.15 -33.65
CA PRO A 66 -9.58 8.46 -35.01
C PRO A 66 -8.71 9.55 -35.66
#